data_AF-A0A8S2UTL0-F1
#
_entry.id   AF-A0A8S2UTL0-F1
#
_cell.length_a   1.000
_cell.length_b   1.000
_cell.length_c   1.000
_cell.angle_alpha   90.00
_cell.angle_beta   90.00
_cell.angle_gamma   90.00
#
_symmetry.space_group_name_H-M   'P 1'
#
loop_
_entity.id
_entity.type
_entity.pdbx_description
1 polymer ?
#
loop_
_entity_poly.entity_id
_entity_poly.type
_entity_poly.pdbx_seq_one_letter_code
_entity_poly.pdbx_strand_id
1 'polypeptide(L)' 'SPGDFICRKGEVGKEMYIVNRGKLHVMAENSKTVLATLKAGSYFGEISILNMGSGNRRTASVRSVGYSDLFCLSK' A
#
# COMPACT_ATOMS: atom_id res chain seq x y z
N SER A 1 -8.54 -0.37 -9.52
CA SER A 1 -9.00 0.64 -10.50
C SER A 1 -8.73 2.05 -9.97
N PRO A 2 -8.91 3.13 -10.75
CA PRO A 2 -8.72 4.49 -10.27
C PRO A 2 -9.57 4.76 -9.01
N GLY A 3 -8.93 5.18 -7.94
CA GLY A 3 -9.60 5.51 -6.69
C GLY A 3 -9.77 4.35 -5.70
N ASP A 4 -9.46 3.11 -6.08
CA ASP A 4 -9.54 1.96 -5.17
C ASP A 4 -8.44 1.99 -4.12
N PHE A 5 -8.77 1.52 -2.91
CA PHE A 5 -7.79 1.27 -1.87
C PHE A 5 -7.23 -0.14 -2.02
N ILE A 6 -5.91 -0.25 -2.09
CA ILE A 6 -5.20 -1.53 -2.10
C ILE A 6 -5.17 -2.08 -0.67
N CYS A 7 -4.94 -1.20 0.30
CA CYS A 7 -5.01 -1.51 1.72
C CYS A 7 -5.37 -0.26 2.51
N ARG A 8 -5.91 -0.47 3.71
CA ARG A 8 -6.24 0.60 4.65
C ARG A 8 -5.42 0.44 5.92
N LYS A 9 -5.04 1.57 6.52
CA LYS A 9 -4.37 1.59 7.82
C LYS A 9 -5.17 0.76 8.83
N GLY A 10 -4.46 -0.08 9.60
CA GLY A 10 -5.03 -0.91 10.66
C GLY A 10 -5.56 -2.27 10.19
N GLU A 11 -5.72 -2.50 8.88
CA GLU A 11 -6.06 -3.83 8.34
C GLU A 11 -4.92 -4.81 8.56
N VAL A 12 -5.26 -6.10 8.63
CA VAL A 12 -4.25 -7.16 8.70
C VAL A 12 -3.62 -7.32 7.31
N GLY A 13 -2.33 -7.04 7.19
CA GLY A 13 -1.53 -7.28 6.01
C GLY A 13 -0.76 -8.59 6.11
N LYS A 14 -0.92 -9.48 5.13
CA LYS A 14 -0.17 -10.75 5.06
C LYS A 14 0.75 -10.81 3.83
N GLU A 15 0.74 -9.73 3.05
CA GLU A 15 1.41 -9.62 1.77
C GLU A 15 2.06 -8.24 1.61
N MET A 16 3.01 -8.14 0.70
CA MET A 16 3.57 -6.88 0.25
C MET A 16 3.34 -6.74 -1.24
N TYR A 17 3.42 -5.50 -1.72
CA TYR A 17 3.16 -5.19 -3.11
C TYR A 17 4.32 -4.45 -3.74
N ILE A 18 4.61 -4.79 -4.99
CA ILE A 18 5.57 -4.08 -5.84
C ILE A 18 4.78 -3.45 -6.98
N VAL A 19 4.97 -2.16 -7.21
CA VAL A 19 4.31 -1.43 -8.30
C VAL A 19 4.99 -1.78 -9.61
N ASN A 20 4.32 -2.57 -10.46
CA ASN A 20 4.79 -2.86 -11.81
C ASN A 20 4.49 -1.69 -12.74
N ARG A 21 3.25 -1.18 -12.69
CA ARG A 21 2.79 -0.07 -13.52
C ARG A 21 1.74 0.76 -12.78
N GLY A 22 1.68 2.06 -13.08
CA GLY A 22 0.71 2.98 -12.51
C GLY A 22 1.29 3.86 -11.41
N LYS A 23 0.40 4.52 -10.68
CA LYS A 23 0.74 5.45 -9.60
C LYS A 23 -0.19 5.23 -8.43
N LEU A 24 0.38 5.14 -7.23
CA LEU A 24 -0.37 5.03 -5.99
C LEU A 24 -0.08 6.21 -5.08
N HIS A 25 -1.06 6.58 -4.26
CA HIS A 25 -0.90 7.55 -3.18
C HIS A 25 -0.98 6.84 -1.83
N VAL A 26 0.01 7.12 -0.98
CA VAL A 26 -0.08 6.82 0.44
C VAL A 26 -0.90 7.94 1.07
N MET A 27 -2.03 7.58 1.67
CA MET A 27 -3.01 8.51 2.21
C MET A 27 -2.83 8.65 3.73
N ALA A 28 -2.98 9.86 4.24
CA ALA A 28 -3.10 10.11 5.68
C ALA A 28 -4.44 9.57 6.21
N GLU A 29 -4.60 9.53 7.54
CA GLU A 29 -5.83 9.05 8.19
C GLU A 29 -7.09 9.80 7.73
N ASN A 30 -6.96 11.10 7.45
CA ASN A 30 -8.06 11.91 6.95
C ASN A 30 -8.53 11.55 5.52
N SER A 31 -7.86 10.58 4.85
CA SER A 31 -8.14 10.11 3.48
C SER A 31 -8.15 11.22 2.40
N LYS A 32 -7.65 12.41 2.72
CA LYS A 32 -7.61 13.59 1.84
C LYS A 32 -6.17 14.02 1.54
N THR A 33 -5.29 13.92 2.53
CA THR A 33 -3.89 14.31 2.38
C THR A 33 -3.08 13.16 1.81
N VAL A 34 -2.34 13.44 0.75
CA VAL A 34 -1.35 12.51 0.18
C VAL A 34 -0.04 12.69 0.93
N LEU A 35 0.43 11.63 1.59
CA LEU A 35 1.71 11.61 2.32
C LEU A 35 2.89 11.31 1.38
N ALA A 36 2.68 10.39 0.44
CA ALA A 36 3.70 10.00 -0.53
C ALA A 36 3.05 9.50 -1.82
N THR A 37 3.82 9.55 -2.92
CA THR A 37 3.42 9.02 -4.22
C THR A 37 4.35 7.88 -4.61
N LEU A 38 3.80 6.68 -4.79
CA LEU A 38 4.52 5.51 -5.26
C LEU A 38 4.39 5.39 -6.78
N LYS A 39 5.49 5.03 -7.44
CA LYS A 39 5.57 4.84 -8.89
C LYS A 39 6.08 3.43 -9.19
N ALA A 40 6.13 3.06 -10.47
CA ALA A 40 6.75 1.81 -10.91
C ALA A 40 8.14 1.61 -10.26
N GLY A 41 8.40 0.40 -9.78
CA GLY A 41 9.60 0.03 -9.02
C GLY A 41 9.54 0.31 -7.52
N SER A 42 8.55 1.08 -7.03
CA SER A 42 8.31 1.23 -5.59
C SER A 42 7.64 -0.02 -5.02
N TYR A 43 7.85 -0.28 -3.73
CA TYR A 43 7.18 -1.34 -2.99
C TYR A 43 6.60 -0.80 -1.67
N PHE A 44 5.62 -1.52 -1.11
CA PHE A 44 4.99 -1.18 0.17
C PHE A 44 4.39 -2.41 0.85
N GLY A 45 4.17 -2.31 2.17
CA GLY A 45 3.57 -3.37 2.97
C GLY A 45 4.58 -4.36 3.55
N GLU A 46 5.87 -4.08 3.41
CA GLU A 46 7.00 -4.85 3.91
C GLU A 46 7.00 -5.00 5.43
N ILE A 47 6.54 -3.96 6.15
CA ILE A 47 6.45 -3.97 7.62
C ILE A 47 5.53 -5.10 8.10
N SER A 48 4.42 -5.35 7.38
CA SER A 48 3.45 -6.37 7.76
C SER A 48 4.00 -7.80 7.57
N ILE A 49 4.95 -8.01 6.64
CA ILE A 49 5.62 -9.30 6.44
C ILE A 49 6.72 -9.53 7.48
N LEU A 50 7.49 -8.49 7.80
CA LEU A 50 8.64 -8.57 8.71
C LEU A 50 8.23 -8.66 10.20
N ASN A 51 6.94 -8.50 10.51
CA ASN A 51 6.36 -8.68 11.85
C ASN A 51 7.10 -7.88 12.95
N MET A 52 7.62 -6.70 12.59
CA MET A 52 8.42 -5.83 13.43
C MET A 52 7.55 -5.10 14.47
N GLY A 53 7.14 -5.82 15.53
CA GLY A 53 6.64 -5.27 16.79
C GLY A 53 5.20 -4.72 16.82
N SER A 54 4.65 -4.21 15.72
CA SER A 54 3.28 -3.64 15.65
C SER A 54 2.19 -4.65 15.26
N GLY A 55 2.55 -5.93 15.19
CA GLY A 55 1.72 -6.98 14.57
C GLY A 55 1.70 -6.85 13.04
N ASN A 56 1.01 -7.77 12.39
CA ASN A 56 0.86 -7.81 10.93
C ASN A 56 -0.14 -6.77 10.42
N ARG A 57 -0.21 -5.56 10.99
CA ARG A 57 -1.17 -4.52 10.59
C ARG A 57 -0.55 -3.53 9.60
N ARG A 58 -1.39 -2.97 8.73
CA ARG A 58 -1.03 -1.92 7.77
C ARG A 58 -0.80 -0.60 8.50
N THR A 59 0.33 0.06 8.22
CA THR A 59 0.71 1.32 8.86
C THR A 59 0.08 2.55 8.19
N ALA A 60 -0.30 2.43 6.91
CA ALA A 60 -0.91 3.48 6.12
C ALA A 60 -1.94 2.92 5.14
N SER A 61 -2.81 3.80 4.64
CA SER A 61 -3.74 3.48 3.57
C SER A 61 -3.10 3.78 2.22
N VAL A 62 -3.25 2.90 1.24
CA VAL A 62 -2.70 3.09 -0.11
C VAL A 62 -3.83 3.05 -1.12
N ARG A 63 -3.92 4.09 -1.96
CA ARG A 63 -4.97 4.28 -2.96
C ARG A 63 -4.39 4.36 -4.36
N SER A 64 -5.01 3.71 -5.32
CA SER A 64 -4.64 3.83 -6.73
C SER A 64 -5.09 5.16 -7.30
N VAL A 65 -4.20 5.86 -8.00
CA VAL A 65 -4.54 7.12 -8.70
C VAL A 65 -5.25 6.81 -10.02
N GLY A 66 -4.79 5.76 -10.72
CA GLY A 66 -5.34 5.32 -12.00
C GLY A 66 -5.47 3.79 -12.05
N TYR A 67 -5.46 3.23 -13.26
CA TYR A 67 -5.22 1.81 -13.42
C TYR A 67 -3.76 1.50 -13.07
N SER A 68 -3.56 0.50 -12.21
CA SER A 68 -2.25 0.12 -11.70
C SER A 68 -2.13 -1.39 -11.67
N ASP A 69 -0.96 -1.89 -12.05
CA ASP A 69 -0.59 -3.30 -12.02
C ASP A 69 0.42 -3.50 -10.88
N LEU A 70 0.11 -4.45 -10.00
CA LEU A 70 0.91 -4.73 -8.81
C LEU A 70 1.28 -6.20 -8.79
N PHE A 71 2.53 -6.48 -8.45
CA PHE A 71 2.91 -7.83 -8.01
C PHE A 71 2.62 -7.95 -6.52
N CYS A 72 2.02 -9.08 -6.13
CA CYS A 72 1.75 -9.42 -4.74
C CYS A 72 2.73 -10.52 -4.32
N LEU A 73 3.43 -10.30 -3.21
CA LEU A 73 4.23 -11.31 -2.55
C LEU A 73 3.59 -11.62 -1.20
N SER A 74 3.04 -12.82 -1.08
CA SER A 74 2.49 -13.35 0.17
C SER A 74 3.53 -14.19 0.90
N LYS A 75 3.35 -14.31 2.22
CA LYS A 75 4.11 -15.26 3.05
C LYS A 75 3.68 -16.71 2.82
#